data_AF-A0A1V0BHF8-F1
#
_entry.id   AF-A0A1V0BHF8-F1
#
_cell.length_a   1.000
_cell.length_b   1.000
_cell.length_c   1.000
_cell.angle_alpha   90.00
_cell.angle_beta   90.00
_cell.angle_gamma   90.00
#
_symmetry.space_group_name_H-M   'P 1'
#
loop_
_entity.id
_entity.type
_entity.pdbx_description
1 polymer ?
#
loop_
_entity_poly.entity_id
_entity_poly.type
_entity_poly.pdbx_seq_one_letter_code
_entity_poly.pdbx_strand_id
1 'polypeptide(L)'
;MGKAALQWTDDMLAQLGKEKDAVLAERWGTTAKTVNLKRNALGIPAFGHVQWTGEMLALLGTDSDAALSKRWGMSKASVLAKRKELDIASATEQQGGAFDWTPEAVALLGTASDAKVAEQLGLSRLTVYNARMARGIPAAGRSKAAAPDSGQLTSRTDT
;
A
#
# COMPACT_ATOMS: atom_id res chain seq x y z
N MET A 1 -4.24 -50.77 3.95
CA MET A 1 -4.70 -50.73 5.36
C MET A 1 -5.14 -49.31 5.66
N GLY A 2 -6.44 -49.09 5.91
CA GLY A 2 -6.96 -47.77 6.26
C GLY A 2 -6.49 -47.37 7.66
N LYS A 3 -5.92 -46.17 7.82
CA LYS A 3 -5.61 -45.61 9.14
C LYS A 3 -6.91 -45.53 9.94
N ALA A 4 -6.87 -45.94 11.21
CA ALA A 4 -8.00 -45.81 12.12
C ALA A 4 -8.50 -44.35 12.16
N ALA A 5 -9.82 -44.16 12.25
CA ALA A 5 -10.41 -42.84 12.36
C ALA A 5 -9.92 -42.17 13.66
N LEU A 6 -9.34 -40.97 13.51
CA LEU A 6 -8.86 -40.16 14.63
C LEU A 6 -10.02 -39.88 15.61
N GLN A 7 -9.83 -40.24 16.88
CA GLN A 7 -10.74 -39.87 17.96
C GLN A 7 -10.45 -38.42 18.39
N TRP A 8 -11.45 -37.56 18.32
CA TRP A 8 -11.31 -36.15 18.70
C TRP A 8 -11.47 -35.98 20.21
N THR A 9 -10.45 -35.46 20.88
CA THR A 9 -10.53 -35.07 22.30
C THR A 9 -10.72 -33.56 22.44
N ASP A 10 -11.21 -33.11 23.59
CA ASP A 10 -11.41 -31.70 23.90
C ASP A 10 -10.10 -30.89 23.76
N ASP A 11 -8.97 -31.46 24.17
CA ASP A 11 -7.65 -30.86 24.02
C ASP A 11 -7.23 -30.65 22.56
N MET A 12 -7.63 -31.57 21.67
CA MET A 12 -7.37 -31.41 20.23
C MET A 12 -8.26 -30.34 19.63
N LEU A 13 -9.54 -30.32 20.02
CA LEU A 13 -10.49 -29.29 19.57
C LEU A 13 -10.04 -27.89 19.99
N ALA A 14 -9.53 -27.76 21.22
CA ALA A 14 -9.02 -26.50 21.76
C ALA A 14 -7.77 -25.97 21.03
N GLN A 15 -7.07 -26.80 20.25
CA GLN A 15 -5.89 -26.42 19.46
C GLN A 15 -6.22 -26.01 18.02
N LEU A 16 -7.41 -26.35 17.52
CA LEU A 16 -7.82 -25.96 16.17
C LEU A 16 -7.83 -24.43 16.04
N GLY A 17 -7.25 -23.91 14.96
CA GLY A 17 -7.16 -22.46 14.71
C GLY A 17 -6.07 -21.72 15.49
N LYS A 18 -5.42 -22.36 16.48
CA LYS A 18 -4.26 -21.81 17.22
C LYS A 18 -2.91 -22.22 16.64
N GLU A 19 -2.90 -23.21 15.76
CA GLU A 19 -1.71 -23.69 15.07
C GLU A 19 -2.10 -24.20 13.67
N LYS A 20 -1.11 -24.30 12.76
CA LYS A 20 -1.36 -24.77 11.39
C LYS A 20 -1.91 -26.19 11.40
N ASP A 21 -2.97 -26.43 10.62
CA ASP A 21 -3.62 -27.74 10.47
C ASP A 21 -2.61 -28.87 10.15
N ALA A 22 -1.56 -28.57 9.38
CA ALA A 22 -0.51 -29.53 9.04
C ALA A 22 0.35 -29.95 10.24
N VAL A 23 0.69 -29.01 11.13
CA VAL A 23 1.49 -29.29 12.33
C VAL A 23 0.67 -30.11 13.33
N LEU A 24 -0.61 -29.75 13.50
CA LEU A 24 -1.54 -30.54 14.32
C LEU A 24 -1.75 -31.94 13.74
N ALA A 25 -1.83 -32.06 12.42
CA ALA A 25 -1.99 -33.35 11.76
C ALA A 25 -0.78 -34.28 11.98
N GLU A 26 0.44 -33.75 11.86
CA GLU A 26 1.67 -34.47 12.17
C GLU A 26 1.69 -34.93 13.62
N ARG A 27 1.36 -34.02 14.56
CA ARG A 27 1.29 -34.31 16.01
C ARG A 27 0.30 -35.43 16.35
N TRP A 28 -0.83 -35.50 15.64
CA TRP A 28 -1.90 -36.48 15.92
C TRP A 28 -1.88 -37.70 14.99
N GLY A 29 -0.84 -37.87 14.17
CA GLY A 29 -0.70 -39.01 13.26
C GLY A 29 -1.76 -39.07 12.13
N THR A 30 -2.43 -37.95 11.85
CA THR A 30 -3.52 -37.83 10.87
C THR A 30 -3.09 -37.05 9.63
N THR A 31 -4.05 -36.66 8.78
CA THR A 31 -3.81 -35.81 7.61
C THR A 31 -4.27 -34.37 7.87
N ALA A 32 -3.59 -33.39 7.26
CA ALA A 32 -4.01 -31.99 7.31
C ALA A 32 -5.45 -31.80 6.82
N LYS A 33 -5.90 -32.60 5.83
CA LYS A 33 -7.28 -32.60 5.34
C LYS A 33 -8.28 -32.98 6.44
N THR A 34 -7.98 -33.99 7.25
CA THR A 34 -8.84 -34.40 8.37
C THR A 34 -8.98 -33.29 9.40
N VAL A 35 -7.88 -32.63 9.75
CA VAL A 35 -7.88 -31.50 10.68
C VAL A 35 -8.64 -30.30 10.12
N ASN A 36 -8.39 -29.98 8.86
CA ASN A 36 -9.06 -28.91 8.13
C ASN A 36 -10.58 -29.11 8.08
N LEU A 37 -11.04 -30.33 7.76
CA LEU A 37 -12.46 -30.67 7.73
C LEU A 37 -13.11 -30.50 9.11
N LYS A 38 -12.46 -30.99 10.17
CA LYS A 38 -13.00 -30.83 11.53
C LYS A 38 -13.03 -29.36 11.96
N ARG A 39 -11.96 -28.61 11.71
CA ARG A 39 -11.86 -27.17 12.00
C ARG A 39 -12.97 -26.40 11.28
N ASN A 40 -13.17 -26.64 9.99
CA ASN A 40 -14.23 -26.01 9.19
C ASN A 40 -15.63 -26.41 9.68
N ALA A 41 -15.85 -27.67 10.05
CA ALA A 41 -17.14 -28.15 10.57
C ALA A 41 -17.54 -27.48 11.89
N LEU A 42 -16.56 -26.98 12.66
CA LEU A 42 -16.77 -26.22 13.89
C LEU A 42 -16.80 -24.70 13.65
N GLY A 43 -16.70 -24.25 12.40
CA GLY A 43 -16.64 -22.83 12.06
C GLY A 43 -15.36 -22.13 12.55
N ILE A 44 -14.32 -22.90 12.91
CA ILE A 44 -13.07 -22.35 13.43
C ILE A 44 -12.22 -21.86 12.25
N PRO A 45 -11.71 -20.63 12.27
CA PRO A 45 -10.85 -20.14 11.19
C PRO A 45 -9.46 -20.79 11.18
N ALA A 46 -8.83 -20.84 10.01
CA ALA A 46 -7.47 -21.35 9.88
C ALA A 46 -6.45 -20.44 10.61
N PHE A 47 -5.46 -21.06 11.24
CA PHE A 47 -4.40 -20.32 11.93
C PHE A 47 -3.65 -19.38 10.99
N GLY A 48 -3.39 -18.15 11.46
CA GLY A 48 -2.70 -17.12 10.70
C GLY A 48 -3.53 -16.41 9.63
N HIS A 49 -4.80 -16.81 9.43
CA HIS A 49 -5.73 -16.04 8.60
C HIS A 49 -6.38 -14.93 9.41
N VAL A 50 -6.33 -13.71 8.86
CA VAL A 50 -6.97 -12.53 9.45
C VAL A 50 -8.48 -12.75 9.60
N GLN A 51 -8.97 -12.61 10.83
CA GLN A 51 -10.40 -12.57 11.11
C GLN A 51 -10.89 -11.14 10.94
N TRP A 52 -11.55 -10.89 9.82
CA TRP A 52 -12.16 -9.59 9.54
C TRP A 52 -13.43 -9.44 10.37
N THR A 53 -13.38 -8.59 11.40
CA THR A 53 -14.56 -8.24 12.20
C THR A 53 -15.36 -7.13 11.52
N GLY A 54 -16.64 -6.98 11.89
CA GLY A 54 -17.47 -5.88 11.38
C GLY A 54 -16.86 -4.50 11.61
N GLU A 55 -16.23 -4.28 12.78
CA GLU A 55 -15.50 -3.05 13.09
C GLU A 55 -14.31 -2.81 12.16
N MET A 56 -13.56 -3.87 11.83
CA MET A 56 -12.43 -3.75 10.90
C MET A 56 -12.91 -3.39 9.50
N LEU A 57 -13.98 -4.05 9.05
CA LEU A 57 -14.57 -3.79 7.74
C LEU A 57 -15.10 -2.36 7.62
N ALA A 58 -15.75 -1.84 8.67
CA ALA A 58 -16.25 -0.47 8.70
C ALA A 58 -15.14 0.60 8.60
N LEU A 59 -13.92 0.28 9.04
CA LEU A 59 -12.78 1.20 8.99
C LEU A 59 -12.04 1.17 7.64
N LEU A 60 -12.23 0.13 6.82
CA LEU A 60 -11.63 0.08 5.48
C LEU A 60 -12.15 1.25 4.63
N GLY A 61 -11.24 1.98 3.99
CA GLY A 61 -11.59 3.13 3.15
C GLY A 61 -11.91 4.41 3.93
N THR A 62 -12.09 4.35 5.25
CA THR A 62 -12.16 5.55 6.12
C THR A 62 -10.77 5.99 6.53
N ASP A 63 -9.99 5.03 7.06
CA ASP A 63 -8.59 5.23 7.42
C ASP A 63 -7.66 4.74 6.31
N SER A 64 -6.43 5.25 6.29
CA SER A 64 -5.42 4.75 5.36
C SER A 64 -5.05 3.29 5.65
N ASP A 65 -4.84 2.49 4.59
CA ASP A 65 -4.41 1.09 4.70
C ASP A 65 -3.16 0.93 5.58
N ALA A 66 -2.27 1.94 5.62
CA ALA A 66 -1.06 1.95 6.43
C ALA A 66 -1.32 2.20 7.93
N ALA A 67 -2.33 3.01 8.27
CA ALA A 67 -2.74 3.22 9.66
C ALA A 67 -3.41 1.94 10.19
N LEU A 68 -4.32 1.37 9.39
CA LEU A 68 -5.03 0.13 9.72
C LEU A 68 -4.08 -1.07 9.87
N SER A 69 -3.07 -1.19 9.00
CA SER A 69 -2.09 -2.26 9.10
C SER A 69 -1.31 -2.21 10.42
N LYS A 70 -0.91 -1.01 10.86
CA LYS A 70 -0.23 -0.83 12.15
C LYS A 70 -1.16 -1.14 13.31
N ARG A 71 -2.42 -0.69 13.24
CA ARG A 71 -3.43 -0.89 14.27
C ARG A 71 -3.75 -2.37 14.51
N TRP A 72 -3.84 -3.17 13.46
CA TRP A 72 -4.21 -4.58 13.56
C TRP A 72 -3.03 -5.55 13.53
N GLY A 73 -1.80 -5.04 13.54
CA GLY A 73 -0.59 -5.87 13.53
C GLY A 73 -0.48 -6.77 12.29
N MET A 74 -1.01 -6.33 11.14
CA MET A 74 -1.01 -7.12 9.90
C MET A 74 -0.31 -6.40 8.76
N SER A 75 -0.05 -7.13 7.68
CA SER A 75 0.57 -6.52 6.51
C SER A 75 -0.37 -5.52 5.84
N LYS A 76 0.18 -4.41 5.33
CA LYS A 76 -0.56 -3.47 4.48
C LYS A 76 -1.17 -4.17 3.27
N ALA A 77 -0.50 -5.19 2.73
CA ALA A 77 -1.00 -5.98 1.60
C ALA A 77 -2.29 -6.73 1.94
N SER A 78 -2.41 -7.26 3.16
CA SER A 78 -3.63 -7.94 3.64
C SER A 78 -4.80 -6.98 3.74
N VAL A 79 -4.57 -5.76 4.26
CA VAL A 79 -5.60 -4.71 4.34
C VAL A 79 -6.04 -4.29 2.94
N LEU A 80 -5.09 -4.02 2.05
CA LEU A 80 -5.36 -3.62 0.67
C LEU A 80 -6.10 -4.72 -0.11
N ALA A 81 -5.70 -5.99 0.07
CA ALA A 81 -6.37 -7.12 -0.56
C ALA A 81 -7.84 -7.20 -0.11
N LYS A 82 -8.11 -7.10 1.21
CA LYS A 82 -9.49 -7.15 1.70
C LYS A 82 -10.32 -5.95 1.23
N ARG A 83 -9.72 -4.75 1.26
CA ARG A 83 -10.37 -3.53 0.77
C ARG A 83 -10.79 -3.68 -0.70
N LYS A 84 -9.89 -4.18 -1.56
CA LYS A 84 -10.16 -4.42 -2.98
C LYS A 84 -11.15 -5.56 -3.22
N GLU A 85 -11.11 -6.62 -2.41
CA GLU A 85 -12.09 -7.72 -2.46
C GLU A 85 -13.52 -7.21 -2.23
N LEU A 86 -13.67 -6.17 -1.40
CA LEU A 86 -14.95 -5.54 -1.08
C LEU A 86 -15.27 -4.31 -1.96
N ASP A 87 -14.44 -4.04 -2.98
CA ASP A 87 -14.55 -2.88 -3.87
C ASP A 87 -14.66 -1.53 -3.14
N ILE A 88 -14.00 -1.41 -1.99
CA ILE A 88 -13.98 -0.18 -1.19
C ILE A 88 -12.86 0.72 -1.70
N ALA A 89 -13.14 1.96 -2.08
CA ALA A 89 -12.07 2.90 -2.43
C ALA A 89 -11.21 3.24 -1.19
N SER A 90 -9.91 3.48 -1.37
CA SER A 90 -9.01 3.90 -0.30
C SER A 90 -9.43 5.23 0.31
N ALA A 91 -9.02 5.51 1.54
CA ALA A 91 -9.30 6.79 2.19
C ALA A 91 -8.89 8.00 1.35
N THR A 92 -7.78 7.90 0.64
CA THR A 92 -7.32 8.94 -0.29
C THR A 92 -8.27 9.07 -1.49
N GLU A 93 -8.73 7.97 -2.09
CA GLU A 93 -9.69 8.00 -3.20
C GLU A 93 -11.06 8.56 -2.74
N GLN A 94 -11.55 8.19 -1.55
CA GLN A 94 -12.80 8.68 -0.97
C GLN A 94 -12.77 10.19 -0.68
N GLN A 95 -11.60 10.72 -0.30
CA GLN A 95 -11.39 12.14 -0.01
C GLN A 95 -11.12 12.99 -1.26
N GLY A 96 -11.37 12.46 -2.46
CA GLY A 96 -11.15 13.16 -3.73
C GLY A 96 -9.71 13.15 -4.22
N GLY A 97 -8.91 12.16 -3.81
CA GLY A 97 -7.47 12.08 -4.04
C GLY A 97 -6.99 11.88 -5.48
N ALA A 98 -7.86 11.99 -6.47
CA ALA A 98 -7.43 12.34 -7.81
C ALA A 98 -7.20 13.86 -7.83
N PHE A 99 -5.98 14.29 -7.51
CA PHE A 99 -5.59 15.66 -7.80
C PHE A 99 -5.87 15.95 -9.27
N ASP A 100 -6.73 16.94 -9.53
CA ASP A 100 -7.07 17.32 -10.89
C ASP A 100 -5.87 17.99 -11.53
N TRP A 101 -5.29 17.33 -12.53
CA TRP A 101 -4.16 17.83 -13.28
C TRP A 101 -4.65 18.82 -14.33
N THR A 102 -5.05 20.01 -13.88
CA THR A 102 -5.44 21.11 -14.78
C THR A 102 -4.28 21.48 -15.72
N PRO A 103 -4.55 22.12 -16.87
CA PRO A 103 -3.50 22.59 -17.76
C PRO A 103 -2.42 23.42 -17.04
N GLU A 104 -2.81 24.24 -16.08
CA GLU A 104 -1.91 25.06 -15.26
C GLU A 104 -1.02 24.20 -14.34
N ALA A 105 -1.59 23.19 -13.68
CA ALA A 105 -0.83 22.27 -12.84
C ALA A 105 0.14 21.40 -13.66
N VAL A 106 -0.26 20.98 -14.86
CA VAL A 106 0.60 20.26 -15.81
C VAL A 106 1.75 21.15 -16.28
N ALA A 107 1.50 22.44 -16.53
CA ALA A 107 2.53 23.39 -16.94
C ALA A 107 3.63 23.61 -15.90
N LEU A 108 3.38 23.33 -14.61
CA LEU A 108 4.40 23.39 -13.56
C LEU A 108 5.36 22.19 -13.59
N LEU A 109 4.96 21.05 -14.16
CA LEU A 109 5.81 19.86 -14.21
C LEU A 109 7.08 20.11 -15.02
N GLY A 110 8.25 19.76 -14.45
CA GLY A 110 9.54 19.95 -15.11
C GLY A 110 10.06 21.39 -15.12
N THR A 111 9.32 22.37 -14.57
CA THR A 111 9.80 23.77 -14.43
C THR A 111 10.69 23.96 -13.21
N ALA A 112 10.46 23.18 -12.16
CA ALA A 112 11.26 23.15 -10.93
C ALA A 112 11.44 21.69 -10.48
N SER A 113 12.12 21.48 -9.36
CA SER A 113 12.22 20.15 -8.77
C SER A 113 10.82 19.62 -8.40
N ASP A 114 10.61 18.31 -8.51
CA ASP A 114 9.34 17.67 -8.13
C ASP A 114 8.93 18.03 -6.69
N ALA A 115 9.88 18.34 -5.81
CA ALA A 115 9.62 18.78 -4.44
C ALA A 115 9.01 20.19 -4.38
N LYS A 116 9.56 21.15 -5.14
CA LYS A 116 9.02 22.53 -5.18
C LYS A 116 7.64 22.57 -5.81
N VAL A 117 7.44 21.82 -6.90
CA VAL A 117 6.13 21.72 -7.55
C VAL A 117 5.12 21.05 -6.62
N ALA A 118 5.55 20.04 -5.86
CA ALA A 118 4.70 19.38 -4.87
C ALA A 118 4.28 20.34 -3.73
N GLU A 119 5.19 21.17 -3.22
CA GLU A 119 4.86 22.22 -2.25
C GLU A 119 3.85 23.22 -2.82
N GLN A 120 4.03 23.66 -4.07
CA GLN A 120 3.11 24.59 -4.74
C GLN A 120 1.69 24.02 -4.91
N LEU A 121 1.59 22.72 -5.21
CA LEU A 121 0.32 22.05 -5.48
C LEU A 121 -0.32 21.37 -4.25
N GLY A 122 0.34 21.43 -3.09
CA GLY A 122 -0.11 20.71 -1.89
C GLY A 122 -0.07 19.19 -2.04
N LEU A 123 0.86 18.67 -2.86
CA LEU A 123 0.98 17.25 -3.20
C LEU A 123 2.21 16.61 -2.57
N SER A 124 2.29 15.29 -2.71
CA SER A 124 3.54 14.57 -2.44
C SER A 124 4.50 14.69 -3.63
N ARG A 125 5.81 14.75 -3.35
CA ARG A 125 6.87 14.68 -4.38
C ARG A 125 6.68 13.50 -5.32
N LEU A 126 6.25 12.35 -4.80
CA LEU A 126 6.03 11.14 -5.58
C LEU A 126 4.84 11.28 -6.54
N THR A 127 3.76 11.95 -6.13
CA THR A 127 2.61 12.25 -6.98
C THR A 127 3.03 13.08 -8.19
N VAL A 128 3.82 14.14 -7.96
CA VAL A 128 4.35 15.01 -9.02
C VAL A 128 5.33 14.26 -9.92
N TYR A 129 6.26 13.49 -9.35
CA TYR A 129 7.19 12.65 -10.12
C TYR A 129 6.45 11.68 -11.05
N ASN A 130 5.45 10.96 -10.52
CA ASN A 130 4.65 10.01 -11.31
C ASN A 130 3.87 10.72 -12.42
N ALA A 131 3.27 11.87 -12.14
CA ALA A 131 2.55 12.67 -13.13
C ALA A 131 3.47 13.20 -14.25
N ARG A 132 4.70 13.61 -13.89
CA ARG A 132 5.75 14.04 -14.82
C ARG A 132 6.18 12.88 -15.73
N MET A 133 6.49 11.73 -15.15
CA MET A 133 6.92 10.53 -15.88
C MET A 133 5.82 9.97 -16.79
N ALA A 134 4.57 9.92 -16.33
CA ALA A 134 3.43 9.46 -17.12
C ALA A 134 3.16 10.34 -18.36
N ARG A 135 3.61 11.60 -18.34
CA ARG A 135 3.51 12.56 -19.45
C ARG A 135 4.81 12.73 -20.23
N GLY A 136 5.86 11.96 -19.91
CA GLY A 136 7.15 12.04 -20.59
C GLY A 136 7.88 13.37 -20.40
N ILE A 137 7.55 14.15 -19.36
CA ILE A 137 8.13 15.48 -19.14
C ILE A 137 9.52 15.32 -18.48
N PRO A 138 10.60 15.91 -19.02
CA PRO A 138 11.92 15.85 -18.39
C PRO A 138 11.95 16.54 -17.02
N ALA A 139 12.86 16.13 -16.15
CA ALA A 139 13.10 16.85 -14.90
C ALA A 139 13.67 18.24 -15.23
N ALA A 140 13.39 19.23 -14.37
CA ALA A 140 14.02 20.55 -14.48
C ALA A 140 15.54 20.36 -14.55
N GLY A 141 16.13 20.72 -15.69
CA GLY A 141 17.57 20.64 -15.88
C GLY A 141 18.26 21.51 -14.82
N ARG A 142 19.45 21.09 -14.37
CA ARG A 142 20.37 22.04 -13.73
C ARG A 142 20.73 23.10 -14.77
N SER A 143 19.95 24.16 -14.86
CA SER A 143 20.32 25.33 -15.67
C SER A 143 21.63 25.86 -15.08
N LYS A 144 22.71 25.81 -15.86
CA LYS A 144 23.92 26.60 -15.59
C LYS A 144 23.47 28.04 -15.37
N ALA A 145 23.79 28.59 -14.20
CA ALA A 145 23.58 30.00 -13.90
C ALA A 145 24.14 30.85 -15.05
N ALA A 146 23.32 31.75 -15.58
CA ALA A 146 23.74 32.77 -16.52
C ALA A 146 24.89 33.57 -15.88
N ALA A 147 26.03 33.60 -16.56
CA ALA A 147 27.12 34.49 -16.19
C ALA A 147 26.63 35.96 -16.31
N PRO A 148 27.03 36.87 -15.41
CA PRO A 148 26.67 38.27 -15.55
C PRO A 148 27.33 38.83 -16.81
N ASP A 149 26.48 39.28 -17.73
CA ASP A 149 26.82 40.12 -18.86
C ASP A 149 27.54 41.38 -18.37
N SER A 150 28.76 41.60 -18.86
CA SER A 150 29.53 42.82 -18.62
C SER A 150 29.84 43.46 -19.98
N GLY A 151 28.82 44.05 -20.61
CA GLY A 151 28.98 45.24 -21.45
C GLY A 151 28.70 46.48 -20.58
N GLN A 152 29.35 47.64 -20.70
CA GLN A 152 30.11 48.22 -21.80
C GLN A 152 30.83 49.49 -21.29
N LEU A 153 31.64 50.12 -22.17
CA LEU A 153 32.10 51.53 -22.22
C LEU A 153 33.44 51.81 -21.50
N THR A 154 34.47 52.37 -22.14
CA THR A 154 34.44 53.54 -23.05
C THR A 154 35.52 53.53 -24.14
N SER A 155 35.18 54.14 -25.27
CA SER A 155 35.98 54.38 -26.47
C SER A 155 36.99 55.55 -26.35
N ARG A 156 37.89 55.63 -27.36
CA ARG A 156 38.57 56.83 -27.94
C ARG A 156 39.74 57.42 -27.13
N THR A 157 40.87 57.89 -27.67
CA THR A 157 41.35 58.39 -29.00
C THR A 157 42.89 58.25 -29.05
N ASP A 158 43.55 57.83 -30.13
CA ASP A 158 44.11 58.62 -31.25
C ASP A 158 45.23 59.63 -30.85
N THR A 159 46.51 59.24 -31.05
CA THR A 159 47.63 59.96 -31.70
C THR A 159 48.92 59.17 -31.44
#